data_AF-A0A2E9PJB1-F1
#
_entry.id   AF-A0A2E9PJB1-F1
#
_cell.length_a   1.000
_cell.length_b   1.000
_cell.length_c   1.000
_cell.angle_alpha   90.00
_cell.angle_beta   90.00
_cell.angle_gamma   90.00
#
_symmetry.space_group_name_H-M   'P 1'
#
loop_
_entity.id
_entity.type
_entity.pdbx_description
1 polymer ?
#
loop_
_entity_poly.entity_id
_entity_poly.type
_entity_poly.pdbx_seq_one_letter_code
_entity_poly.pdbx_strand_id
1 'polypeptide(L)'
;MLSPCHQNKAPNIELFNLVTTSESLGRSFMLSEELLQQAFGLDADIKSLDYFRIVCCIDYCGNKRKFKGIKKQIINFVIGTKFDDFDMIEKSTEAFLLICDLLSSPYISKAEKKAIAKAYLIAYQKENTSLKTEQIGQKASALTSYFSSEKEWFYAWKSKPEDIQKLLMRKELRTAY
;
A
#
# COMPACT_ATOMS: atom_id res chain seq x y z
N MET A 1 7.48 -30.70 23.13
CA MET A 1 7.19 -29.26 22.98
C MET A 1 6.74 -29.06 21.55
N LEU A 2 5.45 -28.81 21.32
CA LEU A 2 4.91 -28.56 19.98
C LEU A 2 5.14 -27.09 19.64
N SER A 3 5.83 -26.83 18.53
CA SER A 3 6.01 -25.51 17.95
C SER A 3 4.64 -24.85 17.71
N PRO A 4 4.47 -23.54 17.92
CA PRO A 4 3.25 -22.87 17.51
C PRO A 4 3.19 -22.94 15.99
N CYS A 5 2.21 -23.67 15.46
CA CYS A 5 1.83 -23.61 14.06
C CYS A 5 1.48 -22.15 13.76
N HIS A 6 2.36 -21.44 13.06
CA HIS A 6 2.00 -20.18 12.42
C HIS A 6 0.85 -20.50 11.48
N GLN A 7 -0.37 -20.23 11.90
CA GLN A 7 -1.51 -20.21 11.00
C GLN A 7 -1.16 -19.19 9.93
N ASN A 8 -0.81 -19.71 8.76
CA ASN A 8 -0.55 -18.94 7.57
C ASN A 8 -1.91 -18.35 7.18
N LYS A 9 -2.29 -17.21 7.79
CA LYS A 9 -3.47 -16.44 7.39
C LYS A 9 -3.15 -15.91 6.01
N ALA A 10 -3.48 -16.71 4.99
CA ALA A 10 -3.41 -16.28 3.61
C ALA A 10 -4.09 -14.90 3.51
N PRO A 11 -3.43 -13.91 2.88
CA PRO A 11 -4.05 -12.61 2.67
C PRO A 11 -5.40 -12.85 1.97
N ASN A 12 -6.48 -12.44 2.64
CA ASN A 12 -7.84 -12.62 2.12
C ASN A 12 -8.07 -11.52 1.07
N ILE A 13 -7.53 -11.74 -0.12
CA ILE A 13 -7.64 -10.81 -1.25
C ILE A 13 -9.11 -10.52 -1.55
N GLU A 14 -10.00 -11.50 -1.35
CA GLU A 14 -11.44 -11.36 -1.49
C GLU A 14 -12.01 -10.34 -0.50
N LEU A 15 -11.60 -10.38 0.77
CA LEU A 15 -12.00 -9.40 1.77
C LEU A 15 -11.56 -7.99 1.34
N PHE A 16 -10.31 -7.80 0.93
CA PHE A 16 -9.82 -6.47 0.55
C PHE A 16 -10.51 -5.96 -0.72
N ASN A 17 -10.75 -6.84 -1.70
CA ASN A 17 -11.55 -6.49 -2.88
C ASN A 17 -12.97 -6.06 -2.50
N LEU A 18 -13.61 -6.76 -1.54
CA LEU A 18 -14.93 -6.41 -1.03
C LEU A 18 -14.91 -5.07 -0.29
N VAL A 19 -13.90 -4.83 0.54
CA VAL A 19 -13.71 -3.55 1.25
C VAL A 19 -13.54 -2.41 0.25
N THR A 20 -12.62 -2.53 -0.71
CA THR A 20 -12.39 -1.50 -1.75
C THR A 20 -13.63 -1.28 -2.62
N THR A 21 -14.38 -2.34 -2.95
CA THR A 21 -15.62 -2.23 -3.74
C THR A 21 -16.77 -1.63 -2.93
N SER A 22 -16.81 -1.80 -1.60
CA SER A 22 -17.89 -1.25 -0.76
C SER A 22 -18.01 0.26 -0.87
N GLU A 23 -16.90 0.98 -1.10
CA GLU A 23 -16.92 2.40 -1.39
C GLU A 23 -17.72 2.74 -2.65
N SER A 24 -17.60 1.92 -3.70
CA SER A 24 -18.28 2.15 -4.99
C SER A 24 -19.80 2.01 -4.89
N LEU A 25 -20.32 1.33 -3.86
CA LEU A 25 -21.76 1.18 -3.59
C LEU A 25 -22.39 2.44 -2.99
N GLY A 26 -21.59 3.44 -2.61
CA GLY A 26 -22.05 4.74 -2.12
C GLY A 26 -21.78 4.96 -0.63
N ARG A 27 -21.99 6.21 -0.18
CA ARG A 27 -21.60 6.67 1.17
C ARG A 27 -22.20 5.84 2.32
N SER A 28 -23.42 5.32 2.16
CA SER A 28 -24.10 4.52 3.19
C SER A 28 -23.45 3.15 3.43
N PHE A 29 -22.65 2.67 2.48
CA PHE A 29 -21.95 1.39 2.56
C PHE A 29 -20.47 1.55 2.96
N MET A 30 -20.02 2.78 3.20
CA MET A 30 -18.68 3.03 3.71
C MET A 30 -18.52 2.49 5.13
N LEU A 31 -17.47 1.70 5.34
CA LEU A 31 -17.11 1.17 6.66
C LEU A 31 -16.90 2.28 7.70
N SER A 32 -17.12 1.94 8.97
CA SER A 32 -16.67 2.76 10.11
C SER A 32 -15.15 2.72 10.23
N GLU A 33 -14.56 3.60 11.05
CA GLU A 33 -13.12 3.56 11.30
C GLU A 33 -12.70 2.27 12.01
N GLU A 34 -13.52 1.83 12.97
CA GLU A 34 -13.32 0.61 13.75
C GLU A 34 -13.37 -0.63 12.83
N LEU A 35 -14.37 -0.70 11.96
CA LEU A 35 -14.52 -1.83 11.03
C LEU A 35 -13.40 -1.84 9.99
N LEU A 36 -12.92 -0.68 9.55
CA LEU A 36 -11.76 -0.58 8.67
C LEU A 36 -10.48 -1.07 9.37
N GLN A 37 -10.26 -0.66 10.62
CA GLN A 37 -9.11 -1.11 11.42
C GLN A 37 -9.13 -2.64 11.61
N GLN A 38 -10.28 -3.21 11.96
CA GLN A 38 -10.46 -4.65 12.09
C GLN A 38 -10.23 -5.39 10.76
N ALA A 39 -10.79 -4.89 9.66
CA ALA A 39 -10.66 -5.53 8.35
C ALA A 39 -9.20 -5.62 7.88
N PHE A 40 -8.39 -4.60 8.18
CA PHE A 40 -6.96 -4.58 7.85
C PHE A 40 -6.05 -5.10 8.97
N GLY A 41 -6.60 -5.45 10.14
CA GLY A 41 -5.83 -5.95 11.30
C GLY A 41 -4.95 -4.89 11.98
N LEU A 42 -5.32 -3.61 11.90
CA LEU A 42 -4.56 -2.48 12.42
C LEU A 42 -4.61 -2.35 13.96
N ASP A 43 -5.64 -2.94 14.56
CA ASP A 43 -5.89 -2.99 16.01
C ASP A 43 -5.09 -4.10 16.69
N ALA A 44 -4.87 -5.22 15.99
CA ALA A 44 -4.15 -6.38 16.52
C ALA A 44 -2.64 -6.27 16.36
N ASP A 45 -2.16 -6.10 15.13
CA ASP A 45 -0.72 -6.04 14.85
C ASP A 45 -0.43 -5.36 13.51
N ILE A 46 -0.09 -4.07 13.56
CA ILE A 46 0.30 -3.29 12.38
C ILE A 46 1.57 -3.84 11.70
N LYS A 47 2.44 -4.57 12.42
CA LYS A 47 3.67 -5.14 11.83
C LYS A 47 3.38 -6.29 10.89
N SER A 48 2.24 -6.95 11.05
CA SER A 48 1.78 -8.03 10.17
C SER A 48 1.28 -7.55 8.80
N LEU A 49 1.25 -6.23 8.55
CA LEU A 49 0.78 -5.68 7.28
C LEU A 49 1.74 -6.02 6.14
N ASP A 50 1.24 -6.79 5.18
CA ASP A 50 1.86 -6.97 3.87
C ASP A 50 1.65 -5.75 2.96
N TYR A 51 2.43 -5.68 1.88
CA TYR A 51 2.32 -4.66 0.83
C TYR A 51 0.87 -4.44 0.35
N PHE A 52 0.13 -5.52 0.07
CA PHE A 52 -1.20 -5.43 -0.53
C PHE A 52 -2.18 -4.75 0.43
N ARG A 53 -2.14 -5.11 1.71
CA ARG A 53 -2.95 -4.47 2.77
C ARG A 53 -2.63 -3.00 2.91
N ILE A 54 -1.35 -2.63 2.88
CA ILE A 54 -0.91 -1.23 3.01
C ILE A 54 -1.50 -0.41 1.86
N VAL A 55 -1.33 -0.86 0.63
CA VAL A 55 -1.78 -0.13 -0.57
C VAL A 55 -3.30 -0.04 -0.62
N CYS A 56 -4.02 -1.16 -0.43
CA CYS A 56 -5.48 -1.18 -0.42
C CYS A 56 -6.08 -0.31 0.70
N CYS A 57 -5.45 -0.27 1.88
CA CYS A 57 -5.95 0.56 2.97
C CYS A 57 -5.74 2.05 2.67
N ILE A 58 -4.59 2.43 2.11
CA ILE A 58 -4.31 3.81 1.68
C ILE A 58 -5.29 4.25 0.59
N ASP A 59 -5.57 3.38 -0.38
CA ASP A 59 -6.55 3.61 -1.45
C ASP A 59 -7.95 3.84 -0.87
N TYR A 60 -8.43 2.93 -0.03
CA TYR A 60 -9.72 3.06 0.64
C TYR A 60 -9.83 4.34 1.48
N CYS A 61 -8.77 4.71 2.21
CA CYS A 61 -8.73 5.96 2.97
C CYS A 61 -8.82 7.17 2.04
N GLY A 62 -8.10 7.14 0.92
CA GLY A 62 -8.01 8.24 -0.05
C GLY A 62 -7.69 9.59 0.61
N ASN A 63 -8.45 10.62 0.21
CA ASN A 63 -8.42 11.96 0.83
C ASN A 63 -9.56 12.20 1.84
N LYS A 64 -10.24 11.13 2.29
CA LYS A 64 -11.40 11.22 3.17
C LYS A 64 -10.97 11.65 4.57
N ARG A 65 -11.56 12.73 5.11
CA ARG A 65 -11.21 13.28 6.44
C ARG A 65 -11.39 12.25 7.57
N LYS A 66 -12.44 11.43 7.49
CA LYS A 66 -12.75 10.34 8.43
C LYS A 66 -11.52 9.45 8.66
N PHE A 67 -10.96 8.90 7.59
CA PHE A 67 -9.84 7.97 7.69
C PHE A 67 -8.44 8.61 7.77
N LYS A 68 -8.34 9.91 8.06
CA LYS A 68 -7.04 10.61 8.13
C LYS A 68 -6.11 10.02 9.20
N GLY A 69 -6.67 9.61 10.35
CA GLY A 69 -5.92 8.99 11.44
C GLY A 69 -5.28 7.66 11.01
N ILE A 70 -6.10 6.79 10.43
CA ILE A 70 -5.69 5.47 9.91
C ILE A 70 -4.61 5.61 8.83
N LYS A 71 -4.83 6.48 7.83
CA LYS A 71 -3.83 6.71 6.77
C LYS A 71 -2.50 7.18 7.34
N LYS A 72 -2.52 8.12 8.30
CA LYS A 72 -1.31 8.63 8.96
C LYS A 72 -0.59 7.53 9.75
N GLN A 73 -1.33 6.67 10.45
CA GLN A 73 -0.77 5.53 11.19
C GLN A 73 0.00 4.59 10.25
N ILE A 74 -0.57 4.24 9.10
CA ILE A 74 0.05 3.36 8.11
C ILE A 74 1.30 4.02 7.49
N ILE A 75 1.22 5.29 7.10
CA ILE A 75 2.38 6.01 6.53
C ILE A 75 3.52 6.08 7.55
N ASN A 76 3.22 6.35 8.82
CA ASN A 76 4.22 6.38 9.88
C ASN A 76 4.86 5.00 10.10
N PHE A 77 4.06 3.93 10.07
CA PHE A 77 4.57 2.56 10.14
C PHE A 77 5.51 2.23 8.97
N VAL A 78 5.13 2.60 7.75
CA VAL A 78 5.98 2.38 6.57
C VAL A 78 7.31 3.12 6.68
N ILE A 79 7.28 4.40 7.07
CA ILE A 79 8.47 5.22 7.22
C ILE A 79 9.37 4.73 8.37
N GLY A 80 8.76 4.27 9.46
CA GLY A 80 9.46 3.96 10.69
C GLY A 80 10.05 2.55 10.75
N THR A 81 9.38 1.55 10.17
CA THR A 81 9.74 0.14 10.41
C THR A 81 9.62 -0.77 9.19
N LYS A 82 8.59 -0.62 8.34
CA LYS A 82 8.27 -1.66 7.33
C LYS A 82 9.42 -2.02 6.39
N PHE A 83 10.25 -1.05 6.00
CA PHE A 83 11.38 -1.32 5.11
C PHE A 83 12.55 -2.03 5.81
N ASP A 84 12.68 -1.88 7.12
CA ASP A 84 13.70 -2.56 7.92
C ASP A 84 13.31 -4.02 8.24
N ASP A 85 12.03 -4.38 8.06
CA ASP A 85 11.52 -5.74 8.27
C ASP A 85 11.82 -6.70 7.09
N PHE A 86 12.35 -6.20 5.97
CA PHE A 86 12.76 -7.03 4.84
C PHE A 86 14.19 -7.55 5.03
N ASP A 87 14.36 -8.88 5.03
CA ASP A 87 15.69 -9.52 5.18
C ASP A 87 16.67 -9.21 4.04
N MET A 88 16.15 -8.91 2.84
CA MET A 88 16.93 -8.51 1.66
C MET A 88 16.14 -7.52 0.79
N ILE A 89 16.14 -6.24 1.16
CA ILE A 89 15.37 -5.20 0.46
C ILE A 89 15.76 -5.05 -1.01
N GLU A 90 17.03 -5.30 -1.37
CA GLU A 90 17.49 -5.26 -2.76
C GLU A 90 16.85 -6.37 -3.63
N LYS A 91 16.54 -7.51 -3.03
CA LYS A 91 15.95 -8.68 -3.72
C LYS A 91 14.46 -8.86 -3.45
N SER A 92 13.87 -8.01 -2.60
CA SER A 92 12.47 -8.11 -2.21
C SER A 92 11.56 -7.47 -3.26
N THR A 93 10.87 -8.31 -4.03
CA THR A 93 9.80 -7.87 -4.93
C THR A 93 8.73 -7.09 -4.18
N GLU A 94 8.38 -7.52 -2.96
CA GLU A 94 7.38 -6.85 -2.14
C GLU A 94 7.83 -5.43 -1.76
N ALA A 95 9.08 -5.25 -1.33
CA ALA A 95 9.62 -3.94 -0.99
C ALA A 95 9.64 -3.01 -2.20
N PHE A 96 10.02 -3.55 -3.36
CA PHE A 96 10.06 -2.82 -4.62
C PHE A 96 8.66 -2.38 -5.09
N LEU A 97 7.68 -3.28 -5.07
CA LEU A 97 6.28 -2.93 -5.39
C LEU A 97 5.73 -1.88 -4.41
N LEU A 98 6.00 -2.05 -3.12
CA LEU A 98 5.57 -1.12 -2.09
C LEU A 98 6.12 0.29 -2.32
N ILE A 99 7.43 0.44 -2.55
CA ILE A 99 8.00 1.77 -2.79
C ILE A 99 7.44 2.38 -4.08
N CYS A 100 7.33 1.61 -5.17
CA CYS A 100 6.81 2.11 -6.44
C CYS A 100 5.38 2.63 -6.31
N ASP A 101 4.47 1.85 -5.72
CA ASP A 101 3.06 2.22 -5.64
C ASP A 101 2.80 3.35 -4.64
N LEU A 102 3.52 3.38 -3.51
CA LEU A 102 3.39 4.50 -2.58
C LEU A 102 3.90 5.81 -3.20
N LEU A 103 4.97 5.76 -3.99
CA LEU A 103 5.48 6.95 -4.69
C LEU A 103 4.58 7.38 -5.85
N SER A 104 3.85 6.47 -6.50
CA SER A 104 2.85 6.83 -7.52
C SER A 104 1.50 7.24 -6.93
N SER A 105 1.22 6.94 -5.66
CA SER A 105 -0.10 7.17 -5.04
C SER A 105 -0.56 8.64 -5.09
N PRO A 106 -1.80 8.94 -5.51
CA PRO A 106 -2.35 10.30 -5.47
C PRO A 106 -2.77 10.75 -4.06
N TYR A 107 -2.82 9.83 -3.10
CA TYR A 107 -3.33 10.09 -1.74
C TYR A 107 -2.23 10.36 -0.71
N ILE A 108 -0.96 10.33 -1.13
CA ILE A 108 0.21 10.58 -0.30
C ILE A 108 0.84 11.90 -0.73
N SER A 109 1.08 12.79 0.24
CA SER A 109 1.67 14.10 -0.04
C SER A 109 3.12 13.99 -0.52
N LYS A 110 3.59 15.01 -1.25
CA LYS A 110 4.99 15.07 -1.71
C LYS A 110 6.01 14.95 -0.55
N ALA A 111 5.68 15.50 0.62
CA ALA A 111 6.52 15.41 1.80
C ALA A 111 6.59 13.98 2.35
N GLU A 112 5.43 13.30 2.46
CA GLU A 112 5.35 11.91 2.89
C GLU A 112 6.05 10.98 1.88
N LYS A 113 5.84 11.17 0.57
CA LYS A 113 6.56 10.43 -0.48
C LYS A 113 8.08 10.56 -0.34
N LYS A 114 8.58 11.77 -0.06
CA LYS A 114 10.01 12.00 0.18
C LYS A 114 10.51 11.29 1.43
N ALA A 115 9.71 11.24 2.50
CA ALA A 115 10.06 10.50 3.71
C ALA A 115 10.08 8.98 3.47
N ILE A 116 9.09 8.44 2.76
CA ILE A 116 9.02 7.03 2.36
C ILE A 116 10.25 6.66 1.50
N ALA A 117 10.58 7.48 0.48
CA ALA A 117 11.76 7.24 -0.36
C ALA A 117 13.07 7.26 0.44
N LYS A 118 13.19 8.13 1.45
CA LYS A 118 14.35 8.13 2.35
C LYS A 118 14.41 6.86 3.19
N ALA A 119 13.29 6.42 3.76
CA ALA A 119 13.23 5.20 4.58
C ALA A 119 13.69 3.98 3.77
N TYR A 120 13.17 3.80 2.56
CA TYR A 120 13.61 2.74 1.64
C TYR A 120 15.12 2.81 1.34
N LEU A 121 15.64 4.00 1.01
CA LEU A 121 17.06 4.18 0.69
C LEU A 121 17.98 3.95 1.90
N ILE A 122 17.54 4.28 3.11
CA ILE A 122 18.28 3.99 4.35
C ILE A 122 18.34 2.48 4.57
N ALA A 123 17.22 1.77 4.44
CA ALA A 123 17.19 0.31 4.54
C ALA A 123 18.09 -0.34 3.47
N TYR A 124 17.98 0.12 2.22
CA TYR A 124 18.85 -0.32 1.10
C TYR A 124 20.33 -0.09 1.39
N GLN A 125 20.71 1.05 1.97
CA GLN A 125 22.09 1.36 2.31
C GLN A 125 22.69 0.37 3.33
N LYS A 126 21.88 -0.13 4.28
CA LYS A 126 22.34 -1.09 5.29
C LYS A 126 22.83 -2.39 4.65
N GLU A 127 22.20 -2.80 3.55
CA GLU A 127 22.58 -3.99 2.78
C GLU A 127 23.61 -3.70 1.68
N ASN A 128 23.63 -2.47 1.15
CA ASN A 128 24.45 -2.09 0.00
C ASN A 128 25.25 -0.80 0.28
N THR A 129 26.53 -0.97 0.61
CA THR A 129 27.45 0.11 1.02
C THR A 129 27.83 1.07 -0.11
N SER A 130 27.44 0.79 -1.35
CA SER A 130 27.71 1.68 -2.50
C SER A 130 26.96 3.02 -2.39
N LEU A 131 25.84 3.04 -1.67
CA LEU A 131 25.06 4.24 -1.44
C LEU A 131 25.66 5.07 -0.29
N LYS A 132 26.07 6.31 -0.57
CA LYS A 132 26.57 7.23 0.47
C LYS A 132 25.42 7.97 1.16
N THR A 133 25.53 8.18 2.46
CA THR A 133 24.49 8.83 3.29
C THR A 133 24.12 10.23 2.79
N GLU A 134 25.12 10.99 2.35
CA GLU A 134 24.97 12.33 1.77
C GLU A 134 24.08 12.35 0.51
N GLN A 135 24.03 11.24 -0.23
CA GLN A 135 23.27 11.12 -1.47
C GLN A 135 21.80 10.76 -1.25
N ILE A 136 21.41 10.28 -0.06
CA ILE A 136 20.06 9.80 0.23
C ILE A 136 19.03 10.91 -0.02
N GLY A 137 19.30 12.13 0.44
CA GLY A 137 18.37 13.25 0.27
C GLY A 137 18.15 13.63 -1.20
N GLN A 138 19.21 13.59 -2.01
CA GLN A 138 19.15 13.88 -3.44
C GLN A 138 18.44 12.74 -4.19
N LYS A 139 18.81 11.48 -3.94
CA LYS A 139 18.19 10.30 -4.57
C LYS A 139 16.71 10.18 -4.21
N ALA A 140 16.31 10.43 -2.97
CA ALA A 140 14.89 10.47 -2.59
C ALA A 140 14.12 11.55 -3.36
N SER A 141 14.74 12.71 -3.59
CA SER A 141 14.13 13.79 -4.39
C SER A 141 14.03 13.40 -5.87
N ALA A 142 15.03 12.71 -6.42
CA ALA A 142 14.98 12.19 -7.79
C ALA A 142 13.90 11.11 -7.96
N LEU A 143 13.83 10.14 -7.04
CA LEU A 143 12.79 9.11 -7.03
C LEU A 143 11.39 9.72 -6.98
N THR A 144 11.12 10.59 -6.00
CA THR A 144 9.82 11.26 -5.90
C THR A 144 9.47 12.07 -7.14
N SER A 145 10.45 12.68 -7.81
CA SER A 145 10.22 13.42 -9.06
C SER A 145 9.90 12.49 -10.23
N TYR A 146 10.57 11.34 -10.33
CA TYR A 146 10.28 10.31 -11.34
C TYR A 146 8.84 9.79 -11.22
N PHE A 147 8.42 9.43 -10.00
CA PHE A 147 7.07 8.96 -9.70
C PHE A 147 6.02 10.09 -9.58
N SER A 148 6.42 11.36 -9.73
CA SER A 148 5.46 12.48 -9.87
C SER A 148 4.84 12.53 -11.27
N SER A 149 5.37 11.77 -12.23
CA SER A 149 4.69 11.56 -13.49
C SER A 149 3.35 10.87 -13.23
N GLU A 150 2.31 11.26 -13.97
CA GLU A 150 0.94 10.74 -13.82
C GLU A 150 0.76 9.24 -14.15
N LYS A 151 1.87 8.51 -14.30
CA LYS A 151 1.88 7.10 -14.66
C LYS A 151 1.67 6.26 -13.41
N GLU A 152 0.68 5.40 -13.49
CA GLU A 152 0.52 4.30 -12.55
C GLU A 152 1.67 3.30 -12.74
N TRP A 153 2.02 2.58 -11.68
CA TRP A 153 3.10 1.61 -11.72
C TRP A 153 2.54 0.19 -11.73
N PHE A 154 2.26 -0.39 -10.56
CA PHE A 154 1.62 -1.70 -10.47
C PHE A 154 0.17 -1.57 -10.01
N TYR A 155 -0.06 -0.80 -8.94
CA TYR A 155 -1.40 -0.52 -8.46
C TYR A 155 -2.10 0.55 -9.29
N ALA A 156 -3.32 0.25 -9.71
CA ALA A 156 -4.10 1.09 -10.62
C ALA A 156 -4.95 2.13 -9.84
N TRP A 157 -4.26 3.09 -9.22
CA TRP A 157 -4.82 4.18 -8.38
C TRP A 157 -5.93 5.02 -9.02
N LYS A 158 -5.99 5.08 -10.35
CA LYS A 158 -6.93 5.87 -11.15
C LYS A 158 -8.04 5.01 -11.76
N SER A 159 -8.07 3.69 -11.49
CA SER A 159 -9.15 2.81 -11.95
C SER A 159 -10.49 3.37 -11.52
N LYS A 160 -11.39 3.59 -12.47
CA LYS A 160 -12.69 4.19 -12.21
C LYS A 160 -13.74 3.10 -11.96
N PRO A 161 -14.82 3.40 -11.23
CA PRO A 161 -15.98 2.50 -11.12
C PRO A 161 -16.55 2.03 -12.48
N GLU A 162 -16.44 2.88 -13.52
CA GLU A 162 -16.81 2.55 -14.91
C GLU A 162 -16.02 1.35 -15.46
N ASP A 163 -14.79 1.12 -14.98
CA ASP A 163 -13.96 0.00 -15.37
C ASP A 163 -14.48 -1.31 -14.76
N ILE A 164 -15.06 -1.25 -13.55
CA ILE A 164 -15.72 -2.39 -12.91
C ILE A 164 -16.97 -2.77 -13.70
N GLN A 165 -17.81 -1.80 -14.09
CA GLN A 165 -18.99 -2.08 -14.91
C GLN A 165 -18.60 -2.76 -16.24
N LYS A 166 -17.59 -2.24 -16.95
CA LYS A 166 -17.07 -2.86 -18.17
C LYS A 166 -16.50 -4.26 -17.92
N LEU A 167 -15.83 -4.48 -16.78
CA LEU A 167 -15.27 -5.78 -16.42
C LEU A 167 -16.37 -6.80 -16.10
N LEU A 168 -17.43 -6.39 -15.38
CA LEU A 168 -18.61 -7.20 -15.13
C LEU A 168 -19.33 -7.54 -16.44
N MET A 169 -19.57 -6.56 -17.32
CA MET A 169 -20.15 -6.79 -18.64
C MET A 169 -19.29 -7.74 -19.49
N ARG A 170 -17.96 -7.59 -19.48
CA ARG A 170 -17.05 -8.53 -20.17
C ARG A 170 -17.13 -9.94 -19.59
N LYS A 171 -17.35 -10.09 -18.28
CA LYS A 171 -17.56 -11.40 -17.65
C LYS A 171 -18.89 -12.02 -18.05
N GLU A 172 -19.98 -11.25 -18.03
CA GLU A 172 -21.31 -11.71 -18.47
C GLU A 172 -21.33 -12.07 -19.96
N LEU A 173 -20.64 -11.32 -20.82
CA LEU A 173 -20.52 -11.62 -22.25
C LEU A 173 -19.60 -12.82 -22.56
N ARG A 174 -18.75 -13.23 -21.60
CA ARG A 174 -17.87 -14.41 -21.70
C ARG A 174 -18.51 -15.69 -21.18
N THR A 175 -19.67 -15.61 -20.54
CA THR A 175 -20.52 -16.79 -20.29
C THR A 175 -21.03 -17.27 -21.65
N ALA A 176 -20.25 -18.15 -22.27
CA ALA A 176 -20.74 -18.99 -23.36
C ALA A 176 -21.80 -19.93 -22.78
N TYR A 177 -22.91 -20.07 -23.52
CA TYR A 177 -23.78 -21.24 -23.41
C TYR A 177 -22.98 -22.53 -23.48
#